data_AF-A0A971W367-F1
#
_entry.id   AF-A0A971W367-F1
#
_cell.length_a   1.000
_cell.length_b   1.000
_cell.length_c   1.000
_cell.angle_alpha   90.00
_cell.angle_beta   90.00
_cell.angle_gamma   90.00
#
_symmetry.space_group_name_H-M   'P 1'
#
loop_
_entity.id
_entity.type
_entity.pdbx_description
1 polymer ?
#
loop_
_entity_poly.entity_id
_entity_poly.type
_entity_poly.pdbx_seq_one_letter_code
_entity_poly.pdbx_strand_id
1 'polypeptide(L)'
;MIYVFDVEVFKHDWLVVFKNMGTGEYKVIHNDNYQLKTFISPDHLYAGFNNKHYDNHIIKAIICGADNALVKEINDFIIDGNLGWDHWFIKENRAWFNSFDIRDDMQAGLSLKAIEGHLGMNIEETSVPFDIDRPLTKEELEETIKYCKHDVDTTEKIIKLRKSYLDGKLALGQMKGIPPEKALYMTNAKLTAAFLEASRREWDDERNYHYPPNLK
;
A
#
# COMPACT_ATOMS: atom_id res chain seq x y z
N MET A 1 8.44 -10.40 -10.62
CA MET A 1 7.78 -11.32 -9.64
C MET A 1 6.84 -10.50 -8.76
N ILE A 2 5.72 -11.05 -8.28
CA ILE A 2 4.78 -10.29 -7.42
C ILE A 2 4.86 -10.80 -5.99
N TYR A 3 5.06 -9.89 -5.04
CA TYR A 3 5.00 -10.14 -3.60
C TYR A 3 3.83 -9.37 -3.01
N VAL A 4 3.02 -10.05 -2.20
CA VAL A 4 2.05 -9.37 -1.33
C VAL A 4 2.74 -9.08 0.00
N PHE A 5 2.50 -7.92 0.58
CA PHE A 5 3.15 -7.55 1.84
C PHE A 5 2.28 -6.69 2.73
N ASP A 6 2.68 -6.66 4.00
CA ASP A 6 2.08 -5.89 5.07
C ASP A 6 3.17 -5.57 6.13
N VAL A 7 3.00 -4.47 6.88
CA VAL A 7 4.00 -3.95 7.83
C VAL A 7 3.36 -3.67 9.19
N GLU A 8 3.99 -4.18 10.25
CA GLU A 8 3.62 -3.84 11.62
C GLU A 8 4.72 -3.01 12.29
N VAL A 9 4.34 -1.95 12.99
CA VAL A 9 5.26 -1.05 13.68
C VAL A 9 4.89 -0.89 15.16
N PHE A 10 5.85 -1.18 16.02
CA PHE A 10 5.85 -0.94 17.46
C PHE A 10 6.96 0.06 17.81
N LYS A 11 7.01 0.49 19.06
CA LYS A 11 8.03 1.46 19.50
C LYS A 11 9.47 0.96 19.38
N HIS A 12 9.68 -0.33 19.62
CA HIS A 12 11.01 -0.95 19.60
C HIS A 12 11.17 -2.03 18.54
N ASP A 13 10.11 -2.35 17.80
CA ASP A 13 10.09 -3.43 16.83
C ASP A 13 9.32 -3.02 15.59
N TRP A 14 9.76 -3.48 14.44
CA TRP A 14 8.95 -3.48 13.24
C TRP A 14 9.16 -4.81 12.53
N LEU A 15 8.14 -5.28 11.82
CA LEU A 15 8.27 -6.43 10.95
C LEU A 15 7.56 -6.19 9.62
N VAL A 16 8.11 -6.80 8.59
CA VAL A 16 7.50 -6.85 7.26
C VAL A 16 7.32 -8.30 6.88
N VAL A 17 6.10 -8.68 6.54
CA VAL A 17 5.80 -10.00 5.99
C VAL A 17 5.59 -9.84 4.49
N PHE A 18 6.32 -10.64 3.71
CA PHE A 18 6.11 -10.79 2.28
C PHE A 18 5.62 -12.20 1.98
N LYS A 19 4.75 -12.34 0.99
CA LYS A 19 4.36 -13.62 0.40
C LYS A 19 4.56 -13.59 -1.10
N ASN A 20 5.32 -14.54 -1.61
CA ASN A 20 5.50 -14.72 -3.05
C ASN A 20 4.21 -15.29 -3.66
N MET A 21 3.57 -14.56 -4.58
CA MET A 21 2.31 -15.03 -5.20
C MET A 21 2.50 -16.26 -6.11
N GLY A 22 3.72 -16.50 -6.60
CA GLY A 22 4.03 -17.63 -7.47
C GLY A 22 4.30 -18.93 -6.69
N THR A 23 5.04 -18.85 -5.58
CA THR A 23 5.44 -20.02 -4.78
C THR A 23 4.58 -20.24 -3.53
N GLY A 24 3.89 -19.20 -3.05
CA GLY A 24 3.17 -19.20 -1.78
C GLY A 24 4.07 -19.07 -0.54
N GLU A 25 5.39 -18.93 -0.72
CA GLU A 25 6.35 -18.85 0.38
C GLU A 25 6.32 -17.48 1.05
N TYR A 26 6.43 -17.49 2.39
CA TYR A 26 6.56 -16.28 3.19
C TYR A 26 8.02 -15.93 3.46
N LYS A 27 8.32 -14.64 3.45
CA LYS A 27 9.55 -14.06 3.96
C LYS A 27 9.18 -13.05 5.05
N VAL A 28 9.66 -13.30 6.26
CA VAL A 28 9.49 -12.40 7.41
C VAL A 28 10.82 -11.70 7.66
N ILE A 29 10.78 -10.38 7.82
CA ILE A 29 11.94 -9.55 8.17
C ILE A 29 11.57 -8.74 9.41
N HIS A 30 12.35 -8.86 10.47
CA HIS A 30 12.11 -8.19 11.77
C HIS A 30 13.38 -7.47 12.20
N ASN A 31 13.30 -6.15 12.41
CA ASN A 31 14.41 -5.30 12.86
C ASN A 31 15.76 -5.48 12.10
N ASP A 32 15.70 -5.89 10.83
CA ASP A 32 16.88 -6.12 9.99
C ASP A 32 16.82 -5.26 8.72
N ASN A 33 17.29 -4.01 8.86
CA ASN A 33 17.31 -3.03 7.76
C ASN A 33 18.11 -3.54 6.55
N TYR A 34 19.22 -4.27 6.80
CA TYR A 34 20.08 -4.77 5.74
C TYR A 34 19.37 -5.85 4.92
N GLN A 35 18.69 -6.78 5.60
CA GLN A 35 17.90 -7.81 4.95
C GLN A 35 16.72 -7.21 4.18
N LEU A 36 16.01 -6.23 4.74
CA LEU A 36 14.92 -5.56 4.02
C LEU A 36 15.46 -4.86 2.77
N LYS A 37 16.52 -4.07 2.90
CA LYS A 37 17.14 -3.34 1.78
C LYS A 37 17.63 -4.29 0.68
N THR A 38 18.17 -5.44 1.05
CA THR A 38 18.65 -6.46 0.09
C THR A 38 17.49 -7.21 -0.57
N PHE A 39 16.36 -7.36 0.12
CA PHE A 39 15.18 -8.03 -0.39
C PHE A 39 14.38 -7.17 -1.37
N ILE A 40 14.36 -5.85 -1.16
CA ILE A 40 13.69 -4.91 -2.07
C ILE A 40 14.45 -4.82 -3.39
N SER A 41 13.80 -5.24 -4.48
CA SER A 41 14.37 -5.26 -5.84
C SER A 41 13.52 -4.45 -6.82
N PRO A 42 14.14 -3.71 -7.77
CA PRO A 42 13.40 -3.03 -8.83
C PRO A 42 12.67 -4.00 -9.78
N ASP A 43 13.10 -5.27 -9.88
CA ASP A 43 12.49 -6.27 -10.77
C ASP A 43 11.24 -6.95 -10.16
N HIS A 44 10.94 -6.62 -8.89
CA HIS A 44 9.80 -7.13 -8.16
C HIS A 44 8.69 -6.09 -8.10
N LEU A 45 7.45 -6.56 -8.05
CA LEU A 45 6.26 -5.75 -7.84
C LEU A 45 5.67 -6.10 -6.48
N TYR A 46 5.47 -5.10 -5.63
CA TYR A 46 5.01 -5.26 -4.25
C TYR A 46 3.56 -4.77 -4.11
N ALA A 47 2.65 -5.67 -3.78
CA ALA A 47 1.23 -5.40 -3.62
C ALA A 47 0.88 -5.32 -2.13
N GLY A 48 0.20 -4.26 -1.71
CA GLY A 48 -0.32 -4.12 -0.35
C GLY A 48 -1.76 -3.64 -0.34
N PHE A 49 -2.30 -3.50 0.87
CA PHE A 49 -3.61 -2.89 1.10
C PHE A 49 -3.42 -1.55 1.83
N ASN A 50 -3.80 -0.45 1.19
CA ASN A 50 -3.53 0.90 1.69
C ASN A 50 -2.04 1.29 1.81
N ASN A 51 -1.15 0.52 1.16
CA ASN A 51 0.29 0.69 1.29
C ASN A 51 0.81 2.01 0.74
N LYS A 52 0.12 2.64 -0.23
CA LYS A 52 0.55 3.96 -0.74
C LYS A 52 0.45 5.07 0.29
N HIS A 53 -0.45 4.92 1.26
CA HIS A 53 -0.68 5.89 2.32
C HIS A 53 0.11 5.61 3.59
N TYR A 54 0.55 4.36 3.80
CA TYR A 54 1.24 3.95 5.03
C TYR A 54 2.51 3.14 4.75
N ASP A 55 2.40 1.86 4.39
CA ASP A 55 3.53 0.91 4.40
C ASP A 55 4.70 1.33 3.49
N ASN A 56 4.39 1.94 2.34
CA ASN A 56 5.41 2.43 1.43
C ASN A 56 6.31 3.48 2.09
N HIS A 57 5.78 4.29 3.01
CA HIS A 57 6.56 5.28 3.75
C HIS A 57 7.46 4.60 4.79
N ILE A 58 6.94 3.59 5.50
CA ILE A 58 7.71 2.82 6.48
C ILE A 58 8.85 2.05 5.82
N ILE A 59 8.57 1.30 4.75
CA ILE A 59 9.62 0.58 3.99
C ILE A 59 10.68 1.55 3.47
N LYS A 60 10.27 2.70 2.90
CA LYS A 60 11.22 3.74 2.45
C LYS A 60 12.10 4.23 3.60
N ALA A 61 11.53 4.47 4.77
CA ALA A 61 12.29 4.92 5.91
C ALA A 61 13.39 3.91 6.29
N ILE A 62 13.01 2.63 6.41
CA ILE A 62 13.90 1.55 6.82
C ILE A 62 15.05 1.34 5.81
N ILE A 63 14.75 1.29 4.50
CA ILE A 63 15.78 1.10 3.46
C ILE A 63 16.72 2.30 3.30
N CYS A 64 16.27 3.49 3.71
CA CYS A 64 17.07 4.70 3.81
C CYS A 64 17.89 4.78 5.12
N GLY A 65 17.76 3.79 6.00
CA GLY A 65 18.58 3.69 7.21
C GLY A 65 17.96 4.31 8.46
N ALA A 66 16.63 4.53 8.48
CA ALA A 66 15.94 4.90 9.71
C ALA A 66 16.10 3.82 10.79
N ASP A 67 16.37 4.25 12.01
CA ASP A 67 16.32 3.38 13.19
C ASP A 67 14.88 3.22 13.69
N ASN A 68 14.67 2.37 14.69
CA ASN A 68 13.33 2.06 15.19
C ASN A 68 12.62 3.29 15.78
N ALA A 69 13.37 4.22 16.38
CA ALA A 69 12.82 5.46 16.93
C ALA A 69 12.25 6.35 15.82
N LEU A 70 13.01 6.53 14.73
CA LEU A 70 12.56 7.31 13.59
C LEU A 70 11.45 6.61 12.80
N VAL A 71 11.48 5.29 12.69
CA VAL A 71 10.37 4.51 12.11
C VAL A 71 9.09 4.73 12.93
N LYS A 72 9.18 4.72 14.26
CA LYS A 72 8.03 5.00 15.14
C LYS A 72 7.54 6.44 15.02
N GLU A 73 8.44 7.42 14.92
CA GLU A 73 8.10 8.83 14.66
C GLU A 73 7.28 8.97 13.37
N ILE A 74 7.74 8.36 12.28
CA ILE A 74 7.05 8.38 10.98
C ILE A 74 5.69 7.68 11.07
N ASN A 75 5.63 6.53 11.75
CA ASN A 75 4.39 5.82 12.01
C ASN A 75 3.37 6.73 12.72
N ASP A 76 3.77 7.34 13.83
CA ASP A 76 2.87 8.17 14.65
C ASP A 76 2.42 9.41 13.88
N PHE A 77 3.33 10.03 13.14
CA PHE A 77 3.00 11.15 12.25
C PHE A 77 1.89 10.80 11.24
N ILE A 78 1.94 9.60 10.64
CA ILE A 78 0.92 9.15 9.69
C ILE A 78 -0.39 8.78 10.41
N ILE A 79 -0.31 8.10 11.57
CA ILE A 79 -1.49 7.73 12.37
C ILE A 79 -2.24 8.96 12.87
N ASP A 80 -1.53 10.05 13.19
CA ASP A 80 -2.12 11.35 13.57
C ASP A 80 -2.86 12.06 12.41
N GLY A 81 -2.90 11.44 11.22
CA GLY A 81 -3.65 11.92 10.06
C GLY A 81 -2.83 12.80 9.12
N ASN A 82 -1.52 12.95 9.35
CA ASN A 82 -0.66 13.65 8.42
C ASN A 82 -0.35 12.79 7.18
N LEU A 83 0.00 13.45 6.09
CA LEU A 83 0.36 12.78 4.84
C LEU A 83 1.80 12.24 4.97
N GLY A 84 2.02 10.94 4.80
CA GLY A 84 3.36 10.35 5.02
C GLY A 84 4.48 10.93 4.16
N TRP A 85 4.17 11.46 2.97
CA TRP A 85 5.14 12.19 2.14
C TRP A 85 5.51 13.58 2.67
N ASP A 86 4.79 14.09 3.68
CA ASP A 86 5.06 15.38 4.29
C ASP A 86 6.08 15.32 5.43
N HIS A 87 6.35 14.12 5.95
CA HIS A 87 7.38 13.90 6.97
C HIS A 87 8.77 14.30 6.44
N TRP A 88 9.55 15.03 7.25
CA TRP A 88 10.84 15.60 6.85
C TRP A 88 11.80 14.53 6.31
N PHE A 89 11.92 13.39 7.02
CA PHE A 89 12.82 12.31 6.62
C PHE A 89 12.46 11.71 5.26
N ILE A 90 11.16 11.53 5.00
CA ILE A 90 10.66 10.97 3.73
C ILE A 90 10.84 11.98 2.58
N LYS A 91 10.73 13.29 2.86
CA LYS A 91 10.98 14.34 1.86
C LYS A 91 12.44 14.37 1.43
N GLU A 92 13.35 14.26 2.40
CA GLU A 92 14.79 14.32 2.16
C GLU A 92 15.33 13.02 1.55
N ASN A 93 14.75 11.87 1.90
CA ASN A 93 15.21 10.56 1.46
C ASN A 93 14.26 9.94 0.43
N ARG A 94 14.65 10.07 -0.84
CA ARG A 94 13.88 9.53 -1.97
C ARG A 94 14.32 8.11 -2.31
N ALA A 95 13.59 7.13 -1.80
CA ALA A 95 13.67 5.74 -2.28
C ALA A 95 12.39 5.33 -3.01
N TRP A 96 12.56 4.52 -4.06
CA TRP A 96 11.47 4.01 -4.88
C TRP A 96 11.62 2.50 -5.05
N PHE A 97 10.47 1.82 -4.97
CA PHE A 97 10.31 0.43 -5.35
C PHE A 97 8.96 0.30 -6.05
N ASN A 98 8.84 -0.68 -6.93
CA ASN A 98 7.63 -0.88 -7.72
C ASN A 98 6.56 -1.47 -6.83
N SER A 99 5.52 -0.70 -6.53
CA SER A 99 4.40 -1.16 -5.71
C SER A 99 3.07 -0.88 -6.40
N PHE A 100 2.01 -1.53 -5.98
CA PHE A 100 0.64 -1.08 -6.24
C PHE A 100 -0.23 -1.35 -5.01
N ASP A 101 -1.35 -0.64 -4.95
CA ASP A 101 -2.24 -0.67 -3.80
C ASP A 101 -3.58 -1.21 -4.26
N ILE A 102 -3.98 -2.36 -3.72
CA ILE A 102 -5.23 -3.00 -4.14
C ILE A 102 -6.45 -2.18 -3.71
N ARG A 103 -6.31 -1.31 -2.69
CA ARG A 103 -7.37 -0.42 -2.21
C ARG A 103 -7.84 0.55 -3.30
N ASP A 104 -6.94 0.97 -4.20
CA ASP A 104 -7.28 1.85 -5.33
C ASP A 104 -8.30 1.24 -6.31
N ASP A 105 -8.39 -0.10 -6.31
CA ASP A 105 -9.27 -0.88 -7.18
C ASP A 105 -10.45 -1.49 -6.40
N MET A 106 -10.75 -0.89 -5.24
CA MET A 106 -11.86 -1.25 -4.37
C MET A 106 -12.76 -0.04 -4.07
N GLN A 107 -13.90 -0.33 -3.44
CA GLN A 107 -14.77 0.74 -2.94
C GLN A 107 -14.06 1.51 -1.83
N ALA A 108 -14.06 2.84 -1.94
CA ALA A 108 -13.49 3.71 -0.93
C ALA A 108 -14.19 3.52 0.42
N GLY A 109 -13.41 3.54 1.50
CA GLY A 109 -13.90 3.53 2.88
C GLY A 109 -14.00 2.14 3.55
N LEU A 110 -13.73 1.04 2.83
CA LEU A 110 -13.67 -0.28 3.45
C LEU A 110 -12.29 -0.55 4.06
N SER A 111 -12.26 -1.02 5.31
CA SER A 111 -11.07 -1.57 5.96
C SER A 111 -10.85 -3.03 5.55
N LEU A 112 -9.63 -3.54 5.73
CA LEU A 112 -9.31 -4.94 5.46
C LEU A 112 -10.20 -5.88 6.29
N LYS A 113 -10.41 -5.58 7.57
CA LYS A 113 -11.28 -6.35 8.47
C LYS A 113 -12.75 -6.36 8.04
N ALA A 114 -13.27 -5.24 7.52
CA ALA A 114 -14.62 -5.20 6.96
C ALA A 114 -14.73 -6.10 5.71
N ILE A 115 -13.69 -6.15 4.89
CA ILE A 115 -13.63 -7.03 3.72
C ILE A 115 -13.56 -8.50 4.14
N GLU A 116 -12.79 -8.84 5.18
CA GLU A 116 -12.76 -10.20 5.74
C GLU A 116 -14.15 -10.67 6.15
N GLY A 117 -14.90 -9.84 6.88
CA GLY A 117 -16.28 -10.11 7.24
C GLY A 117 -17.18 -10.34 6.02
N HIS A 118 -17.07 -9.49 4.98
CA HIS A 118 -17.82 -9.68 3.73
C HIS A 118 -17.44 -10.96 2.97
N LEU A 119 -16.18 -11.41 3.09
CA LEU A 119 -15.68 -12.62 2.46
C LEU A 119 -15.91 -13.89 3.29
N GLY A 120 -16.58 -13.78 4.45
CA GLY A 120 -16.80 -14.89 5.37
C GLY A 120 -15.50 -15.46 5.94
N MET A 121 -14.46 -14.63 6.05
CA MET A 121 -13.19 -14.98 6.66
C MET A 121 -13.22 -14.70 8.16
N ASN A 122 -12.36 -15.37 8.91
CA ASN A 122 -12.12 -14.97 10.30
C ASN A 122 -11.54 -13.55 10.29
N ILE A 123 -12.11 -12.69 11.11
CA ILE A 123 -11.54 -11.40 11.44
C ILE A 123 -10.49 -11.68 12.51
N GLU A 124 -9.22 -11.63 12.13
CA GLU A 124 -8.12 -11.81 13.07
C GLU A 124 -7.69 -10.43 13.58
N GLU A 125 -7.50 -10.32 14.88
CA GLU A 125 -6.94 -9.15 15.57
C GLU A 125 -5.74 -9.62 16.41
N THR A 126 -4.71 -8.78 16.54
CA THR A 126 -3.61 -9.07 17.46
C THR A 126 -4.01 -8.70 18.89
N SER A 127 -3.64 -9.54 19.86
CA SER A 127 -3.81 -9.21 21.28
C SER A 127 -2.66 -8.34 21.81
N VAL A 128 -1.60 -8.14 21.03
CA VAL A 128 -0.43 -7.34 21.37
C VAL A 128 -0.73 -5.85 21.12
N PRO A 129 -0.70 -4.98 22.15
CA PRO A 129 -0.93 -3.55 21.94
C PRO A 129 0.21 -2.90 21.13
N PHE A 130 -0.13 -2.08 20.15
CA PHE A 130 0.86 -1.35 19.33
C PHE A 130 1.60 -0.23 20.08
N ASP A 131 1.07 0.20 21.23
CA ASP A 131 1.60 1.28 22.07
C ASP A 131 2.54 0.79 23.18
N ILE A 132 2.92 -0.49 23.20
CA ILE A 132 3.87 -1.02 24.18
C ILE A 132 5.20 -0.26 24.16
N ASP A 133 5.67 0.10 25.35
CA ASP A 133 6.94 0.81 25.57
C ASP A 133 8.07 -0.15 25.97
N ARG A 134 8.14 -1.29 25.31
CA ARG A 134 9.21 -2.28 25.45
C ARG A 134 9.31 -3.13 24.18
N PRO A 135 10.43 -3.85 23.97
CA PRO A 135 10.52 -4.84 22.90
C PRO A 135 9.47 -5.95 23.05
N LEU A 136 9.08 -6.52 21.92
CA LEU A 136 8.24 -7.71 21.84
C LEU A 136 8.93 -8.91 22.50
N THR A 137 8.16 -9.70 23.26
CA THR A 137 8.63 -11.05 23.62
C THR A 137 8.62 -11.95 22.39
N LYS A 138 9.21 -13.15 22.50
CA LYS A 138 9.22 -14.10 21.38
C LYS A 138 7.80 -14.54 21.02
N GLU A 139 6.97 -14.74 22.03
CA GLU A 139 5.58 -15.16 21.88
C GLU A 139 4.74 -14.06 21.22
N GLU A 140 4.92 -12.80 21.66
CA GLU A 140 4.25 -11.65 21.05
C GLU A 140 4.70 -11.46 19.59
N LEU A 141 5.99 -11.59 19.30
CA LEU A 141 6.51 -11.53 17.94
C LEU A 141 5.92 -12.62 17.04
N GLU A 142 5.85 -13.86 17.52
CA GLU A 142 5.23 -14.97 16.77
C GLU A 142 3.74 -14.72 16.51
N GLU A 143 3.01 -14.18 17.50
CA GLU A 143 1.62 -13.80 17.36
C GLU A 143 1.43 -12.68 16.32
N THR A 144 2.22 -11.61 16.40
CA THR A 144 2.19 -10.51 15.43
C THR A 144 2.55 -11.00 14.02
N ILE A 145 3.53 -11.90 13.88
CA ILE A 145 3.86 -12.51 12.58
C ILE A 145 2.67 -13.30 12.03
N LYS A 146 1.95 -14.04 12.88
CA LYS A 146 0.75 -14.79 12.46
C LYS A 146 -0.36 -13.85 12.00
N TYR A 147 -0.60 -12.78 12.75
CA TYR A 147 -1.56 -11.72 12.41
C TYR A 147 -1.23 -11.08 11.05
N CYS A 148 0.01 -10.61 10.88
CA CYS A 148 0.46 -9.96 9.64
C CYS A 148 0.43 -10.94 8.44
N LYS A 149 0.75 -12.23 8.63
CA LYS A 149 0.57 -13.26 7.59
C LYS A 149 -0.89 -13.41 7.16
N HIS A 150 -1.84 -13.33 8.09
CA HIS A 150 -3.27 -13.38 7.77
C HIS A 150 -3.69 -12.16 6.94
N ASP A 151 -3.22 -10.96 7.27
CA ASP A 151 -3.51 -9.75 6.49
C ASP A 151 -2.89 -9.80 5.08
N VAL A 152 -1.69 -10.38 4.94
CA VAL A 152 -1.07 -10.69 3.63
C VAL A 152 -1.90 -11.70 2.83
N ASP A 153 -2.46 -12.72 3.48
CA ASP A 153 -3.32 -13.72 2.82
C ASP A 153 -4.66 -13.15 2.38
N THR A 154 -5.28 -12.32 3.22
CA THR A 154 -6.48 -11.57 2.88
C THR A 154 -6.20 -10.68 1.68
N THR A 155 -5.09 -9.94 1.68
CA THR A 155 -4.68 -9.08 0.56
C THR A 155 -4.45 -9.88 -0.72
N GLU A 156 -3.77 -11.03 -0.65
CA GLU A 156 -3.57 -11.94 -1.78
C GLU A 156 -4.91 -12.42 -2.37
N LYS A 157 -5.86 -12.79 -1.51
CA LYS A 157 -7.20 -13.22 -1.92
C LYS A 157 -7.96 -12.09 -2.62
N ILE A 158 -7.87 -10.86 -2.12
CA ILE A 158 -8.47 -9.68 -2.76
C ILE A 158 -7.86 -9.46 -4.15
N ILE A 159 -6.53 -9.53 -4.28
CA ILE A 159 -5.85 -9.41 -5.57
C ILE A 159 -6.36 -10.46 -6.56
N LYS A 160 -6.51 -11.72 -6.12
CA LYS A 160 -7.07 -12.80 -6.95
C LYS A 160 -8.51 -12.51 -7.37
N LEU A 161 -9.36 -12.02 -6.47
CA LEU A 161 -10.75 -11.63 -6.76
C LEU A 161 -10.84 -10.43 -7.73
N ARG A 162 -9.89 -9.49 -7.63
CA ARG A 162 -9.83 -8.28 -8.46
C ARG A 162 -8.97 -8.44 -9.71
N LYS A 163 -8.51 -9.66 -10.02
CA LYS A 163 -7.64 -9.94 -11.16
C LYS A 163 -8.15 -9.32 -12.48
N SER A 164 -9.45 -9.43 -12.77
CA SER A 164 -10.03 -8.85 -13.99
C SER A 164 -9.90 -7.32 -14.08
N TYR A 165 -9.98 -6.61 -12.96
CA TYR A 165 -9.76 -5.17 -12.90
C TYR A 165 -8.29 -4.82 -13.15
N LEU A 166 -7.37 -5.57 -12.53
CA LEU A 166 -5.93 -5.40 -12.70
C LEU A 166 -5.50 -5.70 -14.14
N ASP A 167 -6.01 -6.78 -14.74
CA ASP A 167 -5.80 -7.13 -16.15
C ASP A 167 -6.30 -6.01 -17.08
N GLY A 168 -7.44 -5.39 -16.73
CA GLY A 168 -7.96 -4.21 -17.44
C GLY A 168 -7.01 -3.02 -17.38
N LYS A 169 -6.43 -2.71 -16.22
CA LYS A 169 -5.45 -1.62 -16.07
C LYS A 169 -4.18 -1.89 -16.88
N LEU A 170 -3.71 -3.13 -16.87
CA LEU A 170 -2.55 -3.56 -17.67
C LEU A 170 -2.83 -3.41 -19.16
N ALA A 171 -4.01 -3.83 -19.64
CA ALA A 171 -4.39 -3.69 -21.04
C ALA A 171 -4.46 -2.22 -21.48
N LEU A 172 -5.09 -1.34 -20.68
CA LEU A 172 -5.14 0.10 -20.96
C LEU A 172 -3.74 0.72 -20.98
N GLY A 173 -2.88 0.33 -20.03
CA GLY A 173 -1.49 0.77 -20.00
C GLY A 173 -0.73 0.36 -21.25
N GLN A 174 -0.85 -0.91 -21.65
CA GLN A 174 -0.20 -1.46 -22.84
C GLN A 174 -0.63 -0.74 -24.12
N MET A 175 -1.92 -0.43 -24.29
CA MET A 175 -2.45 0.32 -25.43
C MET A 175 -1.81 1.71 -25.59
N LYS A 176 -1.28 2.29 -24.51
CA LYS A 176 -0.66 3.62 -24.47
C LYS A 176 0.84 3.58 -24.17
N GLY A 177 1.47 2.41 -24.20
CA GLY A 177 2.90 2.24 -23.91
C GLY A 177 3.29 2.60 -22.47
N ILE A 178 2.34 2.56 -21.53
CA ILE A 178 2.60 2.77 -20.10
C ILE A 178 3.12 1.45 -19.51
N PRO A 179 4.27 1.45 -18.80
CA PRO A 179 4.78 0.24 -18.18
C PRO A 179 3.80 -0.39 -17.17
N PRO A 180 3.74 -1.74 -17.07
CA PRO A 180 2.82 -2.47 -16.18
C PRO A 180 2.80 -1.96 -14.73
N GLU A 181 3.97 -1.78 -14.13
CA GLU A 181 4.16 -1.30 -12.77
C GLU A 181 3.57 0.10 -12.57
N LYS A 182 3.71 0.96 -13.58
CA LYS A 182 3.18 2.33 -13.55
C LYS A 182 1.66 2.32 -13.75
N ALA A 183 1.14 1.46 -14.63
CA ALA A 183 -0.30 1.32 -14.86
C ALA A 183 -1.03 0.82 -13.60
N LEU A 184 -0.45 -0.17 -12.90
CA LEU A 184 -0.98 -0.68 -11.63
C LEU A 184 -0.83 0.33 -10.49
N TYR A 185 0.25 1.11 -10.47
CA TYR A 185 0.43 2.18 -9.48
C TYR A 185 -0.56 3.34 -9.63
N MET A 186 -1.13 3.58 -10.81
CA MET A 186 -2.12 4.64 -10.99
C MET A 186 -3.48 4.27 -10.38
N THR A 187 -4.17 5.26 -9.83
CA THR A 187 -5.61 5.14 -9.57
C THR A 187 -6.35 5.06 -10.90
N ASN A 188 -7.59 4.54 -10.91
CA ASN A 188 -8.38 4.46 -12.14
C ASN A 188 -8.59 5.82 -12.81
N ALA A 189 -8.78 6.88 -12.01
CA ALA A 189 -8.86 8.25 -12.55
C ALA A 189 -7.55 8.70 -13.21
N LYS A 190 -6.39 8.43 -12.59
CA LYS A 190 -5.07 8.79 -13.14
C LYS A 190 -4.76 7.99 -14.41
N LEU A 191 -5.09 6.70 -14.44
CA LEU A 191 -4.89 5.86 -15.62
C LEU A 191 -5.77 6.33 -16.77
N THR A 192 -7.04 6.65 -16.53
CA THR A 192 -7.94 7.22 -17.53
C THR A 192 -7.42 8.56 -18.05
N ALA A 193 -6.96 9.46 -17.17
CA ALA A 193 -6.37 10.72 -17.58
C ALA A 193 -5.13 10.52 -18.45
N ALA A 194 -4.23 9.62 -18.06
CA ALA A 194 -3.05 9.27 -18.85
C ALA A 194 -3.43 8.65 -20.21
N PHE A 195 -4.43 7.79 -20.24
CA PHE A 195 -4.93 7.17 -21.46
C PHE A 195 -5.53 8.19 -22.44
N LEU A 196 -6.28 9.16 -21.93
CA LEU A 196 -6.88 10.25 -22.71
C LEU A 196 -5.89 11.38 -23.02
N GLU A 197 -4.64 11.28 -22.57
CA GLU A 197 -3.63 12.35 -22.67
C GLU A 197 -4.14 13.68 -22.08
N ALA A 198 -4.96 13.57 -21.03
CA ALA A 198 -5.62 14.70 -20.41
C ALA A 198 -4.61 15.55 -19.63
N SER A 199 -4.68 16.87 -19.84
CA SER A 199 -3.99 17.87 -19.03
C SER A 199 -4.93 18.40 -17.95
N ARG A 200 -4.44 18.61 -16.72
CA ARG A 200 -5.20 19.34 -15.70
C ARG A 200 -5.55 20.73 -16.24
N ARG A 201 -6.84 21.08 -16.16
CA ARG A 201 -7.36 22.42 -16.43
C ARG A 201 -8.29 22.81 -15.30
N GLU A 202 -8.31 24.07 -14.95
CA GLU A 202 -9.27 24.64 -14.01
C GLU A 202 -10.37 25.28 -14.84
N TRP A 203 -11.62 24.92 -14.51
CA TRP A 203 -12.81 25.41 -15.17
C TRP A 203 -13.69 26.03 -14.08
N ASP A 204 -14.05 27.30 -14.22
CA ASP A 204 -14.90 28.07 -13.31
C ASP A 204 -16.24 28.45 -13.96
N ASP A 205 -16.54 27.86 -15.12
CA ASP A 205 -17.68 28.17 -15.98
C ASP A 205 -18.89 27.25 -15.80
N GLU A 206 -18.88 26.38 -14.78
CA GLU A 206 -19.96 25.41 -14.49
C GLU A 206 -21.36 26.07 -14.37
N ARG A 207 -21.40 27.37 -14.02
CA ARG A 207 -22.64 28.15 -13.90
C ARG A 207 -22.89 29.12 -15.06
N ASN A 208 -22.01 29.18 -16.05
CA ASN A 208 -22.18 29.98 -17.26
C ASN A 208 -23.07 29.23 -18.26
N TYR A 209 -24.32 29.00 -17.87
CA TYR A 209 -25.31 28.35 -18.73
C TYR A 209 -25.72 29.29 -19.87
N HIS A 210 -25.33 28.95 -21.09
CA HIS A 210 -25.93 29.51 -22.29
C HIS A 210 -27.22 28.74 -22.59
N TYR A 211 -28.36 29.30 -22.17
CA TYR A 211 -29.65 28.72 -22.50
C TYR A 211 -29.87 28.72 -24.01
N PRO A 212 -30.27 27.58 -24.61
CA PRO A 212 -30.74 27.54 -25.97
C PRO A 212 -31.86 28.54 -26.21
N PRO A 213 -31.85 29.31 -27.31
CA PRO A 213 -32.86 30.35 -27.57
C PRO A 213 -34.29 29.82 -27.76
N ASN A 214 -34.45 28.50 -27.88
CA ASN A 214 -35.70 27.79 -28.05
C ASN A 214 -36.21 27.09 -26.77
N LEU A 215 -35.56 27.28 -25.62
CA LEU A 215 -36.14 26.84 -24.34
C LEU A 215 -37.33 27.77 -24.01
N LYS A 216 -38.55 27.22 -24.05
CA LYS A 216 -39.79 27.87 -23.59
C LYS A 216 -40.14 27.39 -22.19
#